data_AF-A0A2H0U7G5-F1
#
_entry.id   AF-A0A2H0U7G5-F1
#
_cell.length_a   1.000
_cell.length_b   1.000
_cell.length_c   1.000
_cell.angle_alpha   90.00
_cell.angle_beta   90.00
_cell.angle_gamma   90.00
#
_symmetry.space_group_name_H-M   'P 1'
#
loop_
_entity.id
_entity.type
_entity.pdbx_description
1 polymer ?
#
loop_
_entity_poly.entity_id
_entity_poly.type
_entity_poly.pdbx_seq_one_letter_code
_entity_poly.pdbx_strand_id
1 'polypeptide(L)'
;MKKGTTIFWLAIALLIVGGIAGSVYLKMRPGQLDSFAQCIADSGATYYGAFWCPHCQAQNRLFGNSKQYLPYVECSTPDGRGQTDVCIEQEIASYPTWEFADGERFTGELTLAQLSERTGCELPE
;
A
#
# COMPACT_ATOMS: atom_id res chain seq x y z
N MET A 1 -43.15 -25.22 13.45
CA MET A 1 -42.61 -23.84 13.58
C MET A 1 -41.08 -23.74 13.48
N LYS A 2 -40.27 -24.76 13.82
CA LYS A 2 -38.79 -24.67 13.82
C LYS A 2 -38.11 -24.74 12.44
N LYS A 3 -38.73 -25.41 11.45
CA LYS A 3 -38.13 -25.65 10.11
C LYS A 3 -37.95 -24.38 9.28
N GLY A 4 -38.90 -23.45 9.33
CA GLY A 4 -38.80 -22.17 8.62
C GLY A 4 -37.67 -21.30 9.17
N THR A 5 -37.54 -21.26 10.51
CA THR A 5 -36.45 -20.57 11.19
C THR A 5 -35.08 -21.17 10.86
N THR A 6 -34.95 -22.50 10.80
CA THR A 6 -33.67 -23.13 10.41
C THR A 6 -33.30 -22.87 8.95
N ILE A 7 -34.26 -22.89 8.02
CA ILE A 7 -34.00 -22.60 6.59
C ILE A 7 -33.57 -21.13 6.42
N PHE A 8 -34.23 -20.22 7.13
CA PHE A 8 -33.87 -18.80 7.13
C PHE A 8 -32.43 -18.58 7.64
N TRP A 9 -32.05 -19.21 8.75
CA TRP A 9 -30.68 -19.12 9.27
C TRP A 9 -29.63 -19.76 8.36
N LEU A 10 -29.94 -20.88 7.68
CA LEU A 10 -29.04 -21.48 6.69
C LEU A 10 -28.82 -20.57 5.48
N ALA A 11 -29.87 -19.90 4.98
CA ALA A 11 -29.75 -18.95 3.88
C ALA A 11 -28.89 -17.74 4.27
N ILE A 12 -29.07 -17.21 5.49
CA ILE A 12 -28.24 -16.12 6.02
C ILE A 12 -26.79 -16.57 6.16
N ALA A 13 -26.54 -17.75 6.71
CA ALA A 13 -25.18 -18.28 6.84
C ALA A 13 -24.51 -18.43 5.46
N LEU A 14 -25.23 -18.92 4.44
CA LEU A 14 -24.73 -19.00 3.07
C LEU A 14 -24.40 -17.63 2.47
N LEU A 15 -25.25 -16.62 2.68
CA LEU A 15 -24.99 -15.26 2.21
C LEU A 15 -23.77 -14.64 2.90
N ILE A 16 -23.63 -14.85 4.22
CA ILE A 16 -22.46 -14.40 4.98
C ILE A 16 -21.18 -15.07 4.47
N VAL A 17 -21.20 -16.40 4.31
CA VAL A 17 -20.04 -17.16 3.80
C VAL A 17 -19.69 -16.73 2.38
N GLY A 18 -20.68 -16.57 1.49
CA GLY A 18 -20.47 -16.07 0.13
C GLY A 18 -19.90 -14.65 0.10
N GLY A 19 -20.39 -13.76 0.97
CA GLY A 19 -19.88 -12.40 1.11
C GLY A 19 -18.42 -12.36 1.60
N ILE A 20 -18.10 -13.16 2.62
CA ILE A 20 -16.73 -13.28 3.15
C ILE A 20 -15.80 -13.84 2.07
N ALA A 21 -16.16 -14.96 1.43
CA ALA A 21 -15.37 -15.58 0.38
C ALA A 21 -15.14 -14.63 -0.81
N GLY A 22 -16.17 -13.91 -1.25
CA GLY A 22 -16.04 -12.89 -2.29
C GLY A 22 -15.10 -11.75 -1.89
N SER A 23 -15.18 -11.28 -0.64
CA SER A 23 -14.31 -10.21 -0.14
C SER A 23 -12.83 -10.63 -0.07
N VAL A 24 -12.56 -11.88 0.33
CA VAL A 24 -11.20 -12.46 0.37
C VAL A 24 -10.67 -12.62 -1.04
N TYR A 25 -11.48 -13.16 -1.95
CA TYR A 25 -11.13 -13.32 -3.36
C TYR A 25 -10.71 -12.00 -4.01
N LEU A 26 -11.46 -10.91 -3.77
CA LEU A 26 -11.13 -9.59 -4.31
C LEU A 26 -9.80 -9.04 -3.76
N LYS A 27 -9.46 -9.30 -2.50
CA LYS A 27 -8.18 -8.89 -1.90
C LYS A 27 -6.99 -9.70 -2.44
N MET A 28 -7.20 -10.95 -2.85
CA MET A 28 -6.15 -11.84 -3.35
C MET A 28 -5.85 -11.66 -4.84
N ARG A 29 -6.59 -10.81 -5.58
CA ARG A 29 -6.30 -10.56 -6.99
C ARG A 29 -4.97 -9.79 -7.12
N PRO A 30 -4.05 -10.24 -7.99
CA PRO A 30 -2.83 -9.51 -8.32
C PRO A 30 -3.13 -8.05 -8.67
N GLY A 31 -2.26 -7.14 -8.24
CA GLY A 31 -2.37 -5.74 -8.60
C GLY A 31 -1.92 -5.53 -10.04
N GLN A 32 -2.54 -4.55 -10.72
CA GLN A 32 -2.16 -4.20 -12.10
C GLN A 32 -0.73 -3.63 -12.19
N LEU A 33 -0.18 -3.15 -11.07
CA LEU A 33 1.13 -2.49 -11.01
C LEU A 33 2.14 -3.33 -10.20
N ASP A 34 1.91 -4.64 -10.02
CA ASP A 34 2.78 -5.49 -9.21
C ASP A 34 4.23 -5.48 -9.73
N SER A 35 4.43 -5.64 -11.05
CA SER A 35 5.75 -5.60 -11.68
C SER A 35 6.41 -4.22 -11.55
N PHE A 36 5.64 -3.15 -11.70
CA PHE A 36 6.15 -1.77 -11.57
C PHE A 36 6.57 -1.47 -10.14
N ALA A 37 5.74 -1.84 -9.15
CA ALA A 37 6.06 -1.65 -7.74
C ALA A 37 7.29 -2.47 -7.30
N GLN A 38 7.40 -3.71 -7.78
CA GLN A 38 8.58 -4.54 -7.53
C GLN A 38 9.83 -3.93 -8.17
N CYS A 39 9.75 -3.45 -9.42
CA CYS A 39 10.87 -2.77 -10.07
C CYS A 39 11.31 -1.52 -9.28
N ILE A 40 10.37 -0.72 -8.77
CA ILE A 40 10.71 0.44 -7.93
C ILE A 40 11.49 -0.01 -6.69
N ALA A 41 11.08 -1.10 -6.03
CA ALA A 41 11.83 -1.64 -4.89
C ALA A 41 13.23 -2.11 -5.29
N ASP A 42 13.35 -2.81 -6.43
CA ASP A 42 14.61 -3.35 -6.92
C ASP A 42 15.55 -2.24 -7.46
N SER A 43 15.00 -1.07 -7.81
CA SER A 43 15.78 0.09 -8.29
C SER A 43 16.66 0.72 -7.22
N GLY A 44 16.43 0.40 -5.94
CA GLY A 44 17.11 1.02 -4.80
C GLY A 44 16.39 2.26 -4.24
N ALA A 45 15.21 2.60 -4.76
CA ALA A 45 14.39 3.64 -4.18
C ALA A 45 13.83 3.22 -2.80
N THR A 46 13.65 4.18 -1.89
CA THR A 46 13.02 3.98 -0.59
C THR A 46 11.90 4.99 -0.39
N TYR A 47 10.76 4.52 0.11
CA TYR A 47 9.56 5.32 0.37
C TYR A 47 9.29 5.40 1.88
N TYR A 48 9.64 6.53 2.48
CA TYR A 48 9.37 6.83 3.88
C TYR A 48 7.99 7.45 4.05
N GLY A 49 7.16 6.91 4.93
CA GLY A 49 5.85 7.49 5.22
C GLY A 49 5.26 7.06 6.54
N ALA A 50 4.00 7.43 6.77
CA ALA A 50 3.25 7.04 7.96
C ALA A 50 1.89 6.48 7.60
N PHE A 51 1.43 5.44 8.31
CA PHE A 51 0.13 4.80 8.03
C PHE A 51 -1.07 5.77 8.09
N TRP A 52 -1.00 6.79 8.95
CA TRP A 52 -2.05 7.79 9.14
C TRP A 52 -1.92 9.01 8.22
N CYS A 53 -0.81 9.14 7.50
CA CYS A 53 -0.50 10.33 6.68
C CYS A 53 -1.39 10.37 5.42
N PRO A 54 -2.21 11.43 5.20
CA PRO A 54 -3.14 11.50 4.07
C PRO A 54 -2.46 11.43 2.69
N HIS A 55 -1.31 12.09 2.55
CA HIS A 55 -0.51 12.09 1.33
C HIS A 55 0.11 10.71 1.06
N CYS A 56 0.51 10.01 2.12
CA CYS A 56 1.03 8.65 2.04
C CYS A 56 -0.06 7.67 1.62
N GLN A 57 -1.29 7.86 2.11
CA GLN A 57 -2.45 7.12 1.66
C GLN A 57 -2.80 7.45 0.20
N ALA A 58 -2.64 8.69 -0.25
CA ALA A 58 -2.81 9.07 -1.65
C ALA A 58 -1.80 8.39 -2.57
N GLN A 59 -0.52 8.43 -2.21
CA GLN A 59 0.54 7.68 -2.89
C GLN A 59 0.19 6.19 -2.99
N ASN A 60 -0.21 5.57 -1.87
CA ASN A 60 -0.59 4.16 -1.83
C ASN A 60 -1.82 3.83 -2.67
N ARG A 61 -2.77 4.77 -2.83
CA ARG A 61 -3.96 4.57 -3.67
C ARG A 61 -3.62 4.44 -5.15
N LEU A 62 -2.55 5.11 -5.62
CA LEU A 62 -2.09 4.96 -7.01
C LEU A 62 -1.70 3.51 -7.34
N PHE A 63 -1.23 2.76 -6.34
CA PHE A 63 -0.77 1.38 -6.51
C PHE A 63 -1.84 0.32 -6.22
N GLY A 64 -2.91 0.66 -5.51
CA GLY A 64 -3.97 -0.27 -5.14
C GLY A 64 -3.42 -1.47 -4.35
N ASN A 65 -3.70 -2.70 -4.82
CA ASN A 65 -3.17 -3.93 -4.22
C ASN A 65 -1.64 -4.04 -4.35
N SER A 66 -1.06 -3.43 -5.38
CA SER A 66 0.37 -3.48 -5.70
C SER A 66 1.23 -2.71 -4.69
N LYS A 67 0.62 -1.89 -3.82
CA LYS A 67 1.35 -1.11 -2.81
C LYS A 67 2.17 -1.97 -1.84
N GLN A 68 1.80 -3.25 -1.70
CA GLN A 68 2.50 -4.21 -0.84
C GLN A 68 3.93 -4.51 -1.30
N TYR A 69 4.25 -4.24 -2.57
CA TYR A 69 5.58 -4.42 -3.16
C TYR A 69 6.42 -3.13 -3.14
N LEU A 70 5.84 -1.99 -2.74
CA LEU A 70 6.61 -0.75 -2.64
C LEU A 70 7.70 -0.88 -1.57
N PRO A 71 8.86 -0.21 -1.74
CA PRO A 71 9.92 -0.16 -0.75
C PRO A 71 9.56 0.78 0.41
N TYR A 72 8.46 0.50 1.09
CA TYR A 72 7.89 1.36 2.13
C TYR A 72 8.55 1.13 3.50
N VAL A 73 8.95 2.24 4.14
CA VAL A 73 9.42 2.28 5.52
C VAL A 73 8.39 3.03 6.37
N GLU A 74 7.85 2.35 7.39
CA GLU A 74 6.94 2.96 8.36
C GLU A 74 7.73 3.84 9.34
N CYS A 75 7.48 5.13 9.26
CA CYS A 75 8.12 6.14 10.09
C CYS A 75 7.34 6.49 11.34
N SER A 76 6.06 6.14 11.48
CA SER A 76 5.30 6.46 12.69
C SER A 76 5.40 5.36 13.74
N THR A 77 5.53 5.75 15.01
CA THR A 77 5.23 4.84 16.11
C THR A 77 3.76 4.37 16.05
N PRO A 78 3.43 3.19 16.63
CA PRO A 78 2.06 2.65 16.55
C PRO A 78 0.98 3.55 17.16
N ASP A 79 1.32 4.41 18.11
CA ASP A 79 0.41 5.38 18.73
C ASP A 79 0.23 6.67 17.90
N GLY A 80 0.96 6.82 16.79
CA GLY A 80 0.87 7.96 15.89
C GLY A 80 1.56 9.24 16.37
N ARG A 81 2.33 9.18 17.48
CA ARG A 81 2.84 10.38 18.16
C ARG A 81 4.34 10.60 18.01
N GLY A 82 5.09 9.57 17.67
CA GLY A 82 6.53 9.59 17.51
C GLY A 82 6.96 9.14 16.12
N GLN A 83 8.27 9.26 15.88
CA GLN A 83 8.92 8.74 14.70
C GLN A 83 9.76 7.50 15.07
N THR A 84 9.86 6.52 14.18
CA THR A 84 10.72 5.34 14.37
C THR A 84 12.19 5.72 14.24
N ASP A 85 13.08 5.01 14.96
CA ASP A 85 14.52 5.31 14.98
C ASP A 85 15.12 5.32 13.57
N VAL A 86 14.71 4.39 12.72
CA VAL A 86 15.17 4.33 11.32
C VAL A 86 14.89 5.62 10.55
N CYS A 87 13.75 6.28 10.76
CA CYS A 87 13.43 7.53 10.06
C CYS A 87 14.06 8.75 10.73
N ILE A 88 14.34 8.69 12.03
CA ILE A 88 15.10 9.73 12.75
C ILE A 88 16.56 9.73 12.27
N GLU A 89 17.18 8.56 12.21
CA GLU A 89 18.56 8.37 11.72
C GLU A 89 18.72 8.77 10.26
N GLN A 90 17.68 8.54 9.44
CA GLN A 90 17.64 8.97 8.05
C GLN A 90 17.22 10.45 7.88
N GLU A 91 17.00 11.19 8.96
CA GLU A 91 16.63 12.60 8.98
C GLU A 91 15.35 12.92 8.16
N ILE A 92 14.33 12.05 8.25
CA ILE A 92 13.07 12.22 7.52
C ILE A 92 12.22 13.31 8.20
N ALA A 93 12.18 14.50 7.60
CA ALA A 93 11.45 15.64 8.15
C ALA A 93 9.94 15.63 7.87
N SER A 94 9.49 14.95 6.81
CA SER A 94 8.10 14.99 6.37
C SER A 94 7.70 13.75 5.58
N TYR A 95 6.39 13.51 5.48
CA TYR A 95 5.83 12.34 4.80
C TYR A 95 4.88 12.75 3.68
N PRO A 96 4.84 12.01 2.56
CA PRO A 96 5.83 10.99 2.17
C PRO A 96 7.17 11.62 1.79
N THR A 97 8.27 10.88 1.96
CA THR A 97 9.58 11.21 1.37
C THR A 97 10.07 10.02 0.58
N TRP A 98 10.48 10.27 -0.66
CA TRP A 98 11.16 9.31 -1.53
C TRP A 98 12.65 9.61 -1.52
N GLU A 99 13.46 8.57 -1.42
CA GLU A 99 14.90 8.62 -1.66
C GLU A 99 15.21 7.67 -2.83
N PHE A 100 15.99 8.10 -3.80
CA PHE A 100 16.36 7.31 -4.97
C PHE A 100 17.78 6.75 -4.85
N ALA A 101 18.18 5.86 -5.76
CA ALA A 101 19.45 5.16 -5.70
C ALA A 101 20.69 6.07 -5.79
N ASP A 102 20.53 7.27 -6.33
CA ASP A 102 21.56 8.32 -6.40
C ASP A 102 21.60 9.20 -5.13
N GLY A 103 20.73 8.95 -4.16
CA GLY A 103 20.57 9.72 -2.93
C GLY A 103 19.72 10.98 -3.08
N GLU A 104 19.18 11.27 -4.28
CA GLU A 104 18.22 12.38 -4.42
C GLU A 104 16.97 12.09 -3.60
N ARG A 105 16.47 13.10 -2.90
CA ARG A 105 15.24 13.02 -2.11
C ARG A 105 14.15 13.91 -2.69
N PHE A 106 12.94 13.37 -2.75
CA PHE A 106 11.74 14.11 -3.10
C PHE A 106 10.71 14.01 -1.97
N THR A 107 10.25 15.15 -1.47
CA THR A 107 9.17 15.22 -0.49
C THR A 107 7.83 15.43 -1.18
N GLY A 108 6.84 14.63 -0.81
CA GLY A 108 5.49 14.70 -1.34
C GLY A 108 5.12 13.57 -2.28
N GLU A 109 3.88 13.62 -2.76
CA GLU A 109 3.34 12.62 -3.67
C GLU A 109 4.01 12.68 -5.04
N LEU A 110 4.28 11.52 -5.61
CA LEU A 110 4.77 11.36 -6.97
C LEU A 110 3.76 10.55 -7.79
N THR A 111 3.50 11.02 -9.00
CA THR A 111 2.71 10.27 -9.99
C THR A 111 3.47 9.03 -10.45
N LEU A 112 2.74 8.06 -11.02
CA LEU A 112 3.35 6.85 -11.58
C LEU A 112 4.40 7.17 -12.66
N ALA A 113 4.15 8.19 -13.50
CA ALA A 113 5.09 8.64 -14.52
C ALA A 113 6.37 9.25 -13.91
N GLN A 114 6.24 10.06 -12.85
CA GLN A 114 7.40 10.62 -12.16
C GLN A 114 8.24 9.56 -11.45
N LEU A 115 7.61 8.52 -10.91
CA LEU A 115 8.30 7.37 -10.33
C LEU A 115 9.01 6.56 -11.41
N SER A 116 8.35 6.32 -12.55
CA SER A 116 8.94 5.67 -13.72
C SER A 116 10.20 6.41 -14.21
N GLU A 117 10.11 7.72 -14.37
CA GLU A 117 11.24 8.57 -14.80
C GLU A 117 12.44 8.48 -13.85
N ARG A 118 12.20 8.51 -12.53
CA ARG A 118 13.28 8.50 -11.52
C ARG A 118 13.88 7.13 -11.25
N THR A 119 13.10 6.07 -11.43
CA THR A 119 13.53 4.69 -11.15
C THR A 119 13.99 3.94 -12.40
N GLY A 120 13.66 4.46 -13.60
CA GLY A 120 13.86 3.76 -14.87
C GLY A 120 12.89 2.59 -15.07
N CYS A 121 11.89 2.42 -14.20
CA CYS A 121 10.92 1.34 -14.29
C CYS A 121 9.81 1.67 -15.29
N GLU A 122 9.51 0.73 -16.18
CA GLU A 122 8.43 0.89 -17.17
C GLU A 122 7.05 0.67 -16.55
N LEU A 123 6.08 1.50 -16.94
CA LEU A 123 4.68 1.30 -16.58
C LEU A 123 4.09 0.16 -17.43
N PRO A 124 3.35 -0.79 -16.84
CA PRO A 124 2.67 -1.83 -17.59
C PRO A 124 1.58 -1.21 -18.49
N GLU A 125 1.39 -1.78 -19.69
CA GLU A 125 0.36 -1.40 -20.65
C GLU A 125 -1.08 -1.69 -20.18
#